data_AF-A0A2U9NJU8-F1
#
_entry.id   AF-A0A2U9NJU8-F1
#
_cell.length_a   1.000
_cell.length_b   1.000
_cell.length_c   1.000
_cell.angle_alpha   90.00
_cell.angle_beta   90.00
_cell.angle_gamma   90.00
#
_symmetry.space_group_name_H-M   'P 1'
#
loop_
_entity.id
_entity.type
_entity.pdbx_description
1 polymer ?
#
loop_
_entity_poly.entity_id
_entity_poly.type
_entity_poly.pdbx_seq_one_letter_code
_entity_poly.pdbx_strand_id
1 'polypeptide(L)'
;VKLLGESFKPEDFHGESPYEIMFGPDICGYDKKIVHVIFSYKGKNHLVKKDIPCKSDTLTHLYTLIIRPDNTFEVLIDNKTSETGSLVADFDMIPSKTIDDPDAEKPEDWVDVAEIPDPDDRKPDDWDQPKTIVDTNAKQPEDWNEETDGEWTAPIIDNPDYKGEWSPRRIPNPAYKGQWKPPQIPNPDYFEDDELYARTFAYIGLDLWQVKSGTIFDNFIVSDDVSECQAHAEY
;
A
#
# COMPACT_ATOMS: atom_id res chain seq x y z
N VAL A 1 -5.49 22.04 -3.43
CA VAL A 1 -6.17 22.91 -4.42
C VAL A 1 -6.64 22.09 -5.61
N LYS A 2 -7.71 22.53 -6.27
CA LYS A 2 -8.14 22.05 -7.59
C LYS A 2 -7.94 23.18 -8.61
N LEU A 3 -7.32 22.91 -9.74
CA LEU A 3 -7.26 23.81 -10.90
C LEU A 3 -8.39 23.43 -11.85
N LEU A 4 -9.29 24.35 -12.16
CA LEU A 4 -10.56 24.07 -12.83
C LEU A 4 -10.59 24.73 -14.21
N GLY A 5 -11.17 24.02 -15.18
CA GLY A 5 -11.26 24.43 -16.58
C GLY A 5 -12.10 25.71 -16.82
N GLU A 6 -12.01 26.27 -18.03
CA GLU A 6 -12.70 27.50 -18.41
C GLU A 6 -14.24 27.42 -18.32
N SER A 7 -14.81 26.23 -18.51
CA SER A 7 -16.26 26.00 -18.44
C SER A 7 -16.80 25.90 -17.01
N PHE A 8 -15.94 25.97 -15.99
CA PHE A 8 -16.31 25.86 -14.59
C PHE A 8 -17.18 27.04 -14.14
N LYS A 9 -18.17 26.76 -13.28
CA LYS A 9 -19.06 27.76 -12.68
C LYS A 9 -18.86 27.78 -11.16
N PRO A 10 -18.32 28.87 -10.59
CA PRO A 10 -18.06 28.95 -9.16
C PRO A 10 -19.29 28.72 -8.27
N GLU A 11 -20.49 29.07 -8.74
CA GLU A 11 -21.73 28.93 -7.99
C GLU A 11 -22.15 27.47 -7.78
N ASP A 12 -21.68 26.57 -8.66
CA ASP A 12 -21.98 25.14 -8.66
C ASP A 12 -20.81 24.30 -8.09
N PHE A 13 -19.85 24.92 -7.41
CA PHE A 13 -18.62 24.25 -6.96
C PHE A 13 -18.88 23.19 -5.88
N HIS A 14 -18.38 21.97 -6.11
CA HIS A 14 -18.47 20.86 -5.16
C HIS A 14 -17.36 19.80 -5.37
N GLY A 15 -17.39 18.75 -4.53
CA GLY A 15 -16.54 17.54 -4.57
C GLY A 15 -16.29 16.99 -5.97
N GLU A 16 -17.37 16.70 -6.67
CA GLU A 16 -17.38 16.07 -8.00
C GLU A 16 -17.19 17.05 -9.18
N SER A 17 -16.96 18.36 -8.94
CA SER A 17 -16.78 19.30 -10.05
C SER A 17 -15.54 18.90 -10.87
N PRO A 18 -15.63 18.81 -12.21
CA PRO A 18 -14.47 18.50 -13.05
C PRO A 18 -13.34 19.50 -12.84
N TYR A 19 -12.13 19.00 -12.67
CA TYR A 19 -10.90 19.78 -12.53
C TYR A 19 -9.84 19.22 -13.49
N GLU A 20 -8.80 19.98 -13.77
CA GLU A 20 -7.66 19.54 -14.58
C GLU A 20 -6.56 18.92 -13.72
N ILE A 21 -6.28 19.55 -12.55
CA ILE A 21 -5.23 19.13 -11.62
C ILE A 21 -5.77 19.25 -10.18
N MET A 22 -5.52 18.25 -9.34
CA MET A 22 -5.65 18.36 -7.89
C MET A 22 -4.29 18.15 -7.25
N PHE A 23 -3.86 19.11 -6.44
CA PHE A 23 -2.55 19.09 -5.78
C PHE A 23 -2.62 19.60 -4.34
N GLY A 24 -1.92 18.94 -3.43
CA GLY A 24 -1.71 19.42 -2.07
C GLY A 24 -1.82 18.34 -0.99
N PRO A 25 -1.54 18.69 0.28
CA PRO A 25 -1.55 17.73 1.38
C PRO A 25 -2.96 17.21 1.70
N ASP A 26 -3.05 15.91 1.99
CA ASP A 26 -4.24 15.23 2.49
C ASP A 26 -3.87 14.41 3.74
N ILE A 27 -4.53 14.75 4.84
CA ILE A 27 -4.34 14.12 6.15
C ILE A 27 -5.69 13.54 6.59
N CYS A 28 -5.78 12.21 6.59
CA CYS A 28 -6.96 11.47 7.03
C CYS A 28 -6.55 10.35 7.99
N GLY A 29 -6.85 10.52 9.28
CA GLY A 29 -6.49 9.55 10.31
C GLY A 29 -4.98 9.44 10.54
N TYR A 30 -4.53 8.28 10.98
CA TYR A 30 -3.11 8.01 11.24
C TYR A 30 -2.36 7.54 10.00
N ASP A 31 -3.05 6.85 9.10
CA ASP A 31 -2.43 6.11 7.99
C ASP A 31 -2.27 6.94 6.72
N LYS A 32 -3.12 7.96 6.51
CA LYS A 32 -3.08 8.79 5.30
C LYS A 32 -2.52 10.17 5.59
N LYS A 33 -1.26 10.38 5.20
CA LYS A 33 -0.52 11.65 5.28
C LYS A 33 0.30 11.86 4.02
N ILE A 34 -0.39 12.14 2.93
CA ILE A 34 0.21 12.17 1.59
C ILE A 34 -0.05 13.51 0.92
N VAL A 35 0.76 13.84 -0.09
CA VAL A 35 0.48 14.92 -1.03
C VAL A 35 -0.25 14.29 -2.21
N HIS A 36 -1.48 14.72 -2.45
CA HIS A 36 -2.17 14.38 -3.69
C HIS A 36 -1.48 15.08 -4.85
N VAL A 37 -1.22 14.31 -5.90
CA VAL A 37 -0.91 14.80 -7.24
C VAL A 37 -1.83 14.01 -8.16
N ILE A 38 -2.82 14.67 -8.71
CA ILE A 38 -3.86 14.04 -9.53
C ILE A 38 -4.04 14.86 -10.79
N PHE A 39 -4.03 14.18 -11.93
CA PHE A 39 -4.31 14.78 -13.23
C PHE A 39 -5.56 14.17 -13.83
N SER A 40 -6.41 15.03 -14.37
CA SER A 40 -7.51 14.58 -15.20
C SER A 40 -7.02 14.30 -16.61
N TYR A 41 -7.42 13.15 -17.15
CA TYR A 41 -7.13 12.76 -18.52
C TYR A 41 -8.25 11.84 -19.04
N LYS A 42 -8.80 12.19 -20.21
CA LYS A 42 -9.93 11.47 -20.87
C LYS A 42 -11.12 11.21 -19.92
N GLY A 43 -11.49 12.23 -19.13
CA GLY A 43 -12.65 12.18 -18.23
C GLY A 43 -12.45 11.34 -16.96
N LYS A 44 -11.22 10.94 -16.65
CA LYS A 44 -10.87 10.22 -15.42
C LYS A 44 -9.77 10.95 -14.66
N ASN A 45 -9.81 10.83 -13.34
CA ASN A 45 -8.81 11.39 -12.44
C ASN A 45 -7.75 10.32 -12.14
N HIS A 46 -6.50 10.60 -12.49
CA HIS A 46 -5.37 9.67 -12.33
C HIS A 46 -4.49 10.14 -11.20
N LEU A 47 -4.41 9.33 -10.15
CA LEU A 47 -3.55 9.59 -8.98
C LEU A 47 -2.12 9.17 -9.32
N VAL A 48 -1.15 9.88 -8.73
CA VAL A 48 0.24 9.44 -8.75
C VAL A 48 0.37 8.08 -8.06
N LYS A 49 1.14 7.17 -8.64
CA LYS A 49 1.36 5.80 -8.13
C LYS A 49 2.16 5.75 -6.83
N LYS A 50 3.01 6.76 -6.62
CA LYS A 50 3.91 6.85 -5.48
C LYS A 50 3.26 7.61 -4.34
N ASP A 51 3.40 7.09 -3.12
CA ASP A 51 3.03 7.82 -1.92
C ASP A 51 4.06 8.91 -1.63
N ILE A 52 3.65 10.17 -1.71
CA ILE A 52 4.48 11.34 -1.42
C ILE A 52 4.13 11.83 -0.01
N PRO A 53 4.99 11.69 1.02
CA PRO A 53 4.64 12.07 2.39
C PRO A 53 4.41 13.58 2.52
N CYS A 54 3.32 13.98 3.15
CA CYS A 54 3.09 15.39 3.50
C CYS A 54 3.61 15.73 4.90
N LYS A 55 3.71 17.03 5.19
CA LYS A 55 4.01 17.53 6.53
C LYS A 55 2.75 17.49 7.40
N SER A 56 2.91 17.17 8.68
CA SER A 56 1.78 17.03 9.62
C SER A 56 2.00 17.69 10.97
N ASP A 57 2.99 18.58 11.09
CA ASP A 57 3.16 19.41 12.27
C ASP A 57 2.23 20.65 12.19
N THR A 58 2.39 21.60 13.11
CA THR A 58 1.53 22.79 13.21
C THR A 58 2.16 24.05 12.60
N LEU A 59 3.28 23.90 11.88
CA LEU A 59 3.97 24.99 11.21
C LEU A 59 3.41 25.20 9.80
N THR A 60 3.71 26.38 9.24
CA THR A 60 3.43 26.66 7.83
C THR A 60 4.41 25.88 6.96
N HIS A 61 3.88 25.25 5.92
CA HIS A 61 4.66 24.52 4.92
C HIS A 61 4.27 24.97 3.51
N LEU A 62 5.28 25.05 2.64
CA LEU A 62 5.10 25.40 1.24
C LEU A 62 5.06 24.15 0.38
N TYR A 63 4.07 24.04 -0.50
CA TYR A 63 3.93 22.95 -1.46
C TYR A 63 3.95 23.50 -2.88
N THR A 64 4.87 23.00 -3.71
CA THR A 64 5.04 23.42 -5.10
C THR A 64 4.94 22.21 -6.02
N LEU A 65 4.14 22.32 -7.08
CA LEU A 65 4.09 21.35 -8.17
C LEU A 65 4.60 22.03 -9.43
N ILE A 66 5.64 21.44 -10.04
CA ILE A 66 6.19 21.88 -11.32
C ILE A 66 5.88 20.79 -12.34
N ILE A 67 5.34 21.18 -13.49
CA ILE A 67 5.02 20.28 -14.60
C ILE A 67 5.72 20.84 -15.83
N ARG A 68 6.41 19.97 -16.58
CA ARG A 68 7.24 20.38 -17.72
C ARG A 68 6.72 19.81 -19.04
N PRO A 69 7.00 20.47 -20.18
CA PRO A 69 6.59 20.01 -21.51
C PRO A 69 7.13 18.65 -21.95
N ASP A 70 8.15 18.12 -21.26
CA ASP A 70 8.71 16.79 -21.52
C ASP A 70 7.97 15.66 -20.75
N ASN A 71 6.74 15.93 -20.32
CA ASN A 71 5.93 15.03 -19.49
C ASN A 71 6.59 14.63 -18.16
N THR A 72 7.44 15.48 -17.61
CA THR A 72 7.97 15.31 -16.25
C THR A 72 7.28 16.22 -15.26
N PHE A 73 7.27 15.81 -13.99
CA PHE A 73 6.81 16.65 -12.90
C PHE A 73 7.78 16.59 -11.72
N GLU A 74 7.70 17.60 -10.86
CA GLU A 74 8.46 17.69 -9.62
C GLU A 74 7.57 18.25 -8.52
N VAL A 75 7.60 17.64 -7.34
CA VAL A 75 6.96 18.12 -6.13
C VAL A 75 8.03 18.62 -5.19
N LEU A 76 7.90 19.85 -4.74
CA LEU A 76 8.74 20.44 -3.71
C LEU A 76 7.93 20.67 -2.45
N ILE A 77 8.55 20.39 -1.31
CA ILE A 77 8.01 20.71 0.01
C ILE A 77 9.06 21.57 0.70
N ASP A 78 8.67 22.78 1.12
CA ASP A 78 9.56 23.77 1.74
C ASP A 78 10.80 24.07 0.86
N ASN A 79 10.56 24.29 -0.44
CA ASN A 79 11.58 24.52 -1.48
C ASN A 79 12.64 23.41 -1.62
N LYS A 80 12.35 22.21 -1.14
CA LYS A 80 13.19 21.02 -1.32
C LYS A 80 12.46 20.00 -2.15
N THR A 81 13.13 19.44 -3.15
CA THR A 81 12.61 18.34 -3.96
C THR A 81 12.20 17.19 -3.04
N SER A 82 10.91 16.85 -3.09
CA SER A 82 10.33 15.72 -2.38
C SER A 82 10.11 14.53 -3.31
N GLU A 83 9.72 14.79 -4.57
CA GLU A 83 9.51 13.75 -5.58
C GLU A 83 9.76 14.31 -6.98
N THR A 84 10.28 13.48 -7.88
CA THR A 84 10.39 13.78 -9.32
C THR A 84 9.87 12.58 -10.10
N GLY A 85 9.13 12.81 -11.17
CA GLY A 85 8.56 11.71 -11.93
C GLY A 85 8.19 12.05 -13.36
N SER A 86 7.58 11.08 -14.03
CA SER A 86 7.05 11.17 -15.38
C SER A 86 5.55 10.91 -15.38
N LEU A 87 4.80 11.75 -16.10
CA LEU A 87 3.37 11.56 -16.33
C LEU A 87 3.05 10.23 -17.03
N VAL A 88 4.00 9.69 -17.79
CA VAL A 88 3.89 8.39 -18.49
C VAL A 88 4.10 7.21 -17.54
N ALA A 89 5.05 7.31 -16.62
CA ALA A 89 5.44 6.19 -15.77
C ALA A 89 4.67 6.15 -14.44
N ASP A 90 4.47 7.31 -13.83
CA ASP A 90 3.99 7.45 -12.47
C ASP A 90 2.46 7.65 -12.38
N PHE A 91 1.74 7.59 -13.51
CA PHE A 91 0.28 7.69 -13.59
C PHE A 91 -0.28 6.64 -14.57
N ASP A 92 -1.57 6.32 -14.44
CA ASP A 92 -2.28 5.38 -15.32
C ASP A 92 -3.09 6.10 -16.42
N MET A 93 -2.53 7.18 -16.98
CA MET A 93 -3.19 7.97 -18.03
C MET A 93 -3.21 7.26 -19.39
N ILE A 94 -2.13 6.55 -19.70
CA ILE A 94 -1.96 5.76 -20.92
C ILE A 94 -1.56 4.34 -20.57
N PRO A 95 -1.77 3.35 -21.46
CA PRO A 95 -1.34 1.98 -21.21
C PRO A 95 0.16 1.90 -20.89
N SER A 96 0.58 0.90 -20.11
CA SER A 96 2.00 0.66 -19.85
C SER A 96 2.72 0.24 -21.13
N LYS A 97 4.02 0.57 -21.25
CA LYS A 97 4.85 0.18 -22.40
C LYS A 97 4.95 -1.33 -22.58
N THR A 98 4.92 -2.06 -21.49
CA THR A 98 4.96 -3.53 -21.46
C THR A 98 3.82 -4.08 -20.64
N ILE A 99 3.40 -5.31 -20.96
CA ILE A 99 2.44 -6.11 -20.22
C ILE A 99 3.02 -7.49 -19.97
N ASP A 100 2.48 -8.20 -18.97
CA ASP A 100 2.73 -9.62 -18.82
C ASP A 100 2.23 -10.34 -20.08
N ASP A 101 3.04 -11.26 -20.60
CA ASP A 101 2.66 -12.10 -21.73
C ASP A 101 1.42 -12.95 -21.34
N PRO A 102 0.26 -12.70 -21.95
CA PRO A 102 -0.97 -13.40 -21.60
C PRO A 102 -0.93 -14.88 -22.00
N ASP A 103 -0.04 -15.25 -22.93
CA ASP A 103 0.13 -16.62 -23.43
C ASP A 103 1.24 -17.37 -22.69
N ALA A 104 1.96 -16.71 -21.78
CA ALA A 104 3.02 -17.36 -21.02
C ALA A 104 2.46 -18.24 -19.92
N GLU A 105 2.93 -19.47 -19.89
CA GLU A 105 2.64 -20.44 -18.84
C GLU A 105 3.88 -20.69 -17.98
N LYS A 106 3.64 -20.96 -16.69
CA LYS A 106 4.70 -21.39 -15.78
C LYS A 106 5.28 -22.71 -16.27
N PRO A 107 6.60 -22.79 -16.56
CA PRO A 107 7.22 -24.05 -16.94
C PRO A 107 7.05 -25.13 -15.86
N GLU A 108 6.83 -26.38 -16.27
CA GLU A 108 6.68 -27.50 -15.34
C GLU A 108 7.92 -27.71 -14.45
N ASP A 109 9.11 -27.37 -14.94
CA ASP A 109 10.37 -27.46 -14.21
C ASP A 109 10.66 -26.22 -13.34
N TRP A 110 9.72 -25.27 -13.26
CA TRP A 110 9.86 -24.07 -12.44
C TRP A 110 9.39 -24.30 -11.00
N VAL A 111 10.34 -24.41 -10.08
CA VAL A 111 10.05 -24.58 -8.66
C VAL A 111 9.96 -23.21 -7.98
N ASP A 112 8.75 -22.82 -7.60
CA ASP A 112 8.44 -21.58 -6.85
C ASP A 112 8.13 -21.83 -5.37
N VAL A 113 8.23 -23.08 -4.93
CA VAL A 113 8.10 -23.45 -3.52
C VAL A 113 9.44 -23.20 -2.83
N ALA A 114 9.51 -22.12 -2.03
CA ALA A 114 10.73 -21.66 -1.37
C ALA A 114 11.28 -22.65 -0.33
N GLU A 115 10.40 -23.38 0.35
CA GLU A 115 10.77 -24.32 1.41
C GLU A 115 10.08 -25.67 1.21
N ILE A 116 10.79 -26.76 1.45
CA ILE A 116 10.28 -28.13 1.39
C ILE A 116 10.45 -28.81 2.76
N PRO A 117 9.63 -29.83 3.08
CA PRO A 117 9.93 -30.73 4.19
C PRO A 117 11.36 -31.27 4.09
N ASP A 118 12.07 -31.26 5.20
CA ASP A 118 13.39 -31.86 5.31
C ASP A 118 13.25 -33.38 5.12
N PRO A 119 13.82 -33.95 4.04
CA PRO A 119 13.70 -35.37 3.74
C PRO A 119 14.45 -36.25 4.76
N ASP A 120 15.41 -35.67 5.49
CA ASP A 120 16.23 -36.34 6.48
C ASP A 120 15.67 -36.19 7.91
N ASP A 121 14.68 -35.32 8.10
CA ASP A 121 14.00 -35.18 9.39
C ASP A 121 13.06 -36.36 9.62
N ARG A 122 13.26 -37.02 10.75
CA ARG A 122 12.52 -38.22 11.15
C ARG A 122 11.79 -37.94 12.44
N LYS A 123 10.58 -38.47 12.54
CA LYS A 123 9.79 -38.42 13.75
C LYS A 123 10.57 -39.08 14.90
N PRO A 124 10.83 -38.37 16.00
CA PRO A 124 11.45 -38.96 17.18
C PRO A 124 10.57 -40.09 17.76
N ASP A 125 11.21 -41.14 18.28
CA ASP A 125 10.52 -42.28 18.88
C ASP A 125 9.65 -41.88 20.09
N ASP A 126 9.98 -40.78 20.77
CA ASP A 126 9.27 -40.26 21.94
C ASP A 126 8.11 -39.31 21.60
N TRP A 127 7.78 -39.10 20.32
CA TRP A 127 6.79 -38.10 19.90
C TRP A 127 5.34 -38.54 20.10
N ASP A 128 5.04 -39.81 19.86
CA ASP A 128 3.68 -40.36 19.94
C ASP A 128 3.26 -40.68 21.37
N GLN A 129 3.12 -39.63 22.17
CA GLN A 129 2.57 -39.73 23.51
C GLN A 129 1.02 -39.67 23.47
N PRO A 130 0.31 -40.33 24.40
CA PRO A 130 -1.13 -40.18 24.50
C PRO A 130 -1.49 -38.73 24.87
N LYS A 131 -2.61 -38.21 24.34
CA LYS A 131 -3.13 -36.86 24.66
C LYS A 131 -3.38 -36.65 26.14
N THR A 132 -3.74 -37.72 26.83
CA THR A 132 -4.10 -37.71 28.25
C THR A 132 -3.43 -38.85 29.00
N ILE A 133 -3.06 -38.60 30.25
CA ILE A 133 -2.47 -39.57 31.18
C ILE A 133 -3.24 -39.55 32.50
N VAL A 134 -3.09 -40.61 33.30
CA VAL A 134 -3.65 -40.65 34.66
C VAL A 134 -2.80 -39.77 35.57
N ASP A 135 -3.43 -38.91 36.37
CA ASP A 135 -2.72 -38.09 37.36
C ASP A 135 -2.23 -38.94 38.53
N THR A 136 -0.95 -39.33 38.48
CA THR A 136 -0.33 -40.14 39.54
C THR A 136 -0.09 -39.38 40.84
N ASN A 137 -0.24 -38.05 40.85
CA ASN A 137 -0.10 -37.22 42.05
C ASN A 137 -1.44 -36.95 42.75
N ALA A 138 -2.55 -37.24 42.08
CA ALA A 138 -3.87 -37.18 42.69
C ALA A 138 -3.96 -38.20 43.83
N LYS A 139 -4.45 -37.74 44.98
CA LYS A 139 -4.76 -38.59 46.12
C LYS A 139 -6.26 -38.64 46.29
N GLN A 140 -6.77 -39.80 46.69
CA GLN A 140 -8.16 -39.96 47.08
C GLN A 140 -8.49 -38.92 48.19
N PRO A 141 -9.58 -38.16 48.05
CA PRO A 141 -10.03 -37.24 49.07
C PRO A 141 -10.31 -37.93 50.42
N GLU A 142 -10.03 -37.25 51.53
CA GLU A 142 -10.24 -37.81 52.88
C GLU A 142 -11.71 -38.12 53.19
N ASP A 143 -12.64 -37.50 52.45
CA ASP A 143 -14.10 -37.66 52.57
C ASP A 143 -14.71 -38.66 51.58
N TRP A 144 -13.90 -39.42 50.83
CA TRP A 144 -14.39 -40.42 49.86
C TRP A 144 -14.95 -41.69 50.53
N ASN A 145 -16.14 -42.15 50.13
CA ASN A 145 -16.76 -43.35 50.66
C ASN A 145 -17.02 -44.42 49.57
N GLU A 146 -16.26 -45.51 49.59
CA GLU A 146 -16.34 -46.58 48.58
C GLU A 146 -17.72 -47.28 48.51
N GLU A 147 -18.50 -47.30 49.60
CA GLU A 147 -19.83 -47.92 49.61
C GLU A 147 -20.88 -47.09 48.85
N THR A 148 -20.68 -45.76 48.78
CA THR A 148 -21.62 -44.82 48.13
C THR A 148 -21.11 -44.21 46.83
N ASP A 149 -19.80 -43.97 46.71
CA ASP A 149 -19.15 -43.29 45.58
C ASP A 149 -18.42 -44.25 44.62
N GLY A 150 -18.23 -45.51 45.04
CA GLY A 150 -17.54 -46.55 44.28
C GLY A 150 -16.01 -46.55 44.45
N GLU A 151 -15.34 -47.44 43.71
CA GLU A 151 -13.87 -47.54 43.71
C GLU A 151 -13.27 -46.25 43.14
N TRP A 152 -12.40 -45.61 43.92
CA TRP A 152 -11.75 -44.37 43.48
C TRP A 152 -10.77 -44.64 42.34
N THR A 153 -10.86 -43.86 41.26
CA THR A 153 -9.89 -43.86 40.16
C THR A 153 -9.29 -42.47 40.01
N ALA A 154 -7.96 -42.40 39.89
CA ALA A 154 -7.26 -41.15 39.64
C ALA A 154 -7.78 -40.45 38.36
N PRO A 155 -7.92 -39.11 38.38
CA PRO A 155 -8.43 -38.35 37.24
C PRO A 155 -7.48 -38.42 36.05
N ILE A 156 -8.04 -38.33 34.86
CA ILE A 156 -7.30 -38.22 33.60
C ILE A 156 -6.98 -36.75 33.37
N ILE A 157 -5.70 -36.43 33.17
CA ILE A 157 -5.18 -35.08 32.89
C ILE A 157 -4.52 -35.02 31.51
N ASP A 158 -4.37 -33.82 30.97
CA ASP A 158 -3.61 -33.60 29.73
C ASP A 158 -2.15 -33.99 29.93
N ASN A 159 -1.60 -34.72 28.97
CA ASN A 159 -0.22 -35.16 29.02
C ASN A 159 0.72 -34.00 28.65
N PRO A 160 1.57 -33.51 29.57
CA PRO A 160 2.51 -32.44 29.26
C PRO A 160 3.53 -32.81 28.17
N ASP A 161 3.76 -34.10 27.94
CA ASP A 161 4.66 -34.61 26.89
C ASP A 161 3.97 -34.81 25.53
N TYR A 162 2.66 -34.55 25.41
CA TYR A 162 1.95 -34.63 24.13
C TYR A 162 2.32 -33.45 23.21
N LYS A 163 3.10 -33.74 22.16
CA LYS A 163 3.65 -32.73 21.22
C LYS A 163 2.78 -32.48 19.99
N GLY A 164 1.59 -33.08 19.89
CA GLY A 164 0.70 -32.94 18.73
C GLY A 164 1.06 -33.87 17.56
N GLU A 165 0.44 -33.63 16.40
CA GLU A 165 0.79 -34.37 15.18
C GLU A 165 2.18 -33.95 14.70
N TRP A 166 3.05 -34.92 14.44
CA TRP A 166 4.39 -34.63 13.96
C TRP A 166 4.36 -34.18 12.50
N SER A 167 5.09 -33.10 12.21
CA SER A 167 5.44 -32.70 10.85
C SER A 167 6.95 -32.45 10.77
N PRO A 168 7.63 -32.86 9.69
CA PRO A 168 9.04 -32.59 9.49
C PRO A 168 9.30 -31.08 9.45
N ARG A 169 10.51 -30.68 9.89
CA ARG A 169 10.99 -29.30 9.74
C ARG A 169 11.03 -28.92 8.26
N ARG A 170 10.86 -27.62 7.96
CA ARG A 170 11.01 -27.09 6.60
C ARG A 170 12.43 -26.59 6.40
N ILE A 171 13.00 -26.87 5.23
CA ILE A 171 14.31 -26.41 4.80
C ILE A 171 14.19 -25.65 3.48
N PRO A 172 15.11 -24.70 3.18
CA PRO A 172 15.15 -24.05 1.87
C PRO A 172 15.24 -25.07 0.76
N ASN A 173 14.40 -24.92 -0.26
CA ASN A 173 14.36 -25.82 -1.40
C ASN A 173 15.53 -25.49 -2.36
N PRO A 174 16.52 -26.39 -2.55
CA PRO A 174 17.67 -26.12 -3.42
C PRO A 174 17.30 -25.89 -4.90
N ALA A 175 16.12 -26.35 -5.32
CA ALA A 175 15.62 -26.17 -6.68
C ALA A 175 14.82 -24.86 -6.87
N TYR A 176 14.57 -24.09 -5.81
CA TYR A 176 13.77 -22.87 -5.87
C TYR A 176 14.36 -21.84 -6.85
N LYS A 177 13.56 -21.47 -7.85
CA LYS A 177 13.91 -20.51 -8.91
C LYS A 177 13.29 -19.12 -8.68
N GLY A 178 12.57 -18.92 -7.58
CA GLY A 178 11.78 -17.71 -7.34
C GLY A 178 10.30 -17.91 -7.66
N GLN A 179 9.46 -16.99 -7.22
CA GLN A 179 8.07 -16.92 -7.71
C GLN A 179 8.09 -16.70 -9.22
N TRP A 180 7.42 -17.58 -9.95
CA TRP A 180 7.30 -17.41 -11.40
C TRP A 180 6.48 -16.16 -11.72
N LYS A 181 6.94 -15.41 -12.72
CA LYS A 181 6.21 -14.28 -13.30
C LYS A 181 6.27 -14.40 -14.83
N PRO A 182 5.18 -14.08 -15.54
CA PRO A 182 5.21 -14.02 -17.00
C PRO A 182 6.34 -13.09 -17.50
N PRO A 183 6.95 -13.38 -18.66
CA PRO A 183 7.83 -12.44 -19.32
C PRO A 183 7.06 -11.18 -19.71
N GLN A 184 7.73 -10.03 -19.67
CA GLN A 184 7.17 -8.76 -20.11
C GLN A 184 7.31 -8.63 -21.64
N ILE A 185 6.20 -8.39 -22.33
CA ILE A 185 6.16 -8.15 -23.78
C ILE A 185 5.70 -6.72 -24.10
N PRO A 186 6.02 -6.17 -25.28
CA PRO A 186 5.48 -4.88 -25.71
C PRO A 186 3.95 -4.89 -25.67
N ASN A 187 3.36 -3.85 -25.07
CA ASN A 187 1.91 -3.71 -25.02
C ASN A 187 1.39 -3.23 -26.38
N PRO A 188 0.55 -4.00 -27.10
CA PRO A 188 0.02 -3.60 -28.40
C PRO A 188 -0.89 -2.36 -28.33
N ASP A 189 -1.45 -2.06 -27.16
CA ASP A 189 -2.32 -0.90 -26.94
C ASP A 189 -1.53 0.36 -26.52
N TYR A 190 -0.21 0.25 -26.32
CA TYR A 190 0.64 1.39 -25.98
C TYR A 190 0.68 2.40 -27.13
N PHE A 191 0.56 3.67 -26.78
CA PHE A 191 0.79 4.79 -27.67
C PHE A 191 1.59 5.87 -26.96
N GLU A 192 2.30 6.68 -27.72
CA GLU A 192 2.99 7.87 -27.21
C GLU A 192 2.03 9.06 -27.24
N ASP A 193 2.11 9.88 -26.20
CA ASP A 193 1.36 11.14 -26.05
C ASP A 193 2.32 12.15 -25.41
N ASP A 194 2.83 13.07 -26.21
CA ASP A 194 3.77 14.13 -25.81
C ASP A 194 3.06 15.33 -25.18
N GLU A 195 1.72 15.35 -25.17
CA GLU A 195 0.89 16.43 -24.63
C GLU A 195 0.21 16.05 -23.30
N LEU A 196 0.61 14.94 -22.65
CA LEU A 196 0.06 14.54 -21.34
C LEU A 196 0.20 15.62 -20.27
N TYR A 197 1.18 16.52 -20.37
CA TYR A 197 1.36 17.65 -19.47
C TYR A 197 0.40 18.82 -19.76
N ALA A 198 -0.06 18.97 -21.00
CA ALA A 198 -0.72 20.16 -21.48
C ALA A 198 -2.15 20.25 -20.93
N ARG A 199 -2.48 21.36 -20.27
CA ARG A 199 -3.78 21.60 -19.64
C ARG A 199 -4.18 23.07 -19.77
N THR A 200 -5.48 23.35 -19.74
CA THR A 200 -6.02 24.71 -19.72
C THR A 200 -6.98 24.85 -18.53
N PHE A 201 -6.73 25.83 -17.68
CA PHE A 201 -7.55 26.11 -16.50
C PHE A 201 -7.67 27.62 -16.30
N ALA A 202 -8.76 28.04 -15.68
CA ALA A 202 -9.07 29.46 -15.45
C ALA A 202 -9.37 29.77 -13.98
N TYR A 203 -9.62 28.75 -13.15
CA TYR A 203 -9.99 28.95 -11.75
C TYR A 203 -9.14 28.08 -10.82
N ILE A 204 -8.94 28.57 -9.60
CA ILE A 204 -8.41 27.80 -8.48
C ILE A 204 -9.51 27.62 -7.43
N GLY A 205 -9.71 26.39 -6.98
CA GLY A 205 -10.75 26.03 -6.03
C GLY A 205 -10.21 25.29 -4.80
N LEU A 206 -10.82 25.57 -3.66
CA LEU A 206 -10.64 24.85 -2.40
C LEU A 206 -11.98 24.25 -1.99
N ASP A 207 -12.13 22.96 -2.24
CA ASP A 207 -13.26 22.15 -1.80
C ASP A 207 -12.69 20.94 -1.07
N LEU A 208 -12.85 20.94 0.25
CA LEU A 208 -12.23 20.00 1.16
C LEU A 208 -13.09 19.83 2.43
N TRP A 209 -12.97 18.65 3.03
CA TRP A 209 -13.59 18.32 4.30
C TRP A 209 -12.58 18.40 5.44
N GLN A 210 -12.97 19.00 6.57
CA GLN A 210 -12.16 19.03 7.78
C GLN A 210 -12.99 18.62 8.99
N VAL A 211 -12.49 17.65 9.78
CA VAL A 211 -13.09 17.32 11.08
C VAL A 211 -12.76 18.40 12.11
N LYS A 212 -11.48 18.76 12.22
CA LYS A 212 -11.01 19.86 13.06
C LYS A 212 -10.58 21.01 12.15
N SER A 213 -11.27 22.14 12.26
CA SER A 213 -10.92 23.37 11.54
C SER A 213 -9.63 23.99 12.07
N GLY A 214 -9.07 24.93 11.30
CA GLY A 214 -7.92 25.75 11.71
C GLY A 214 -6.78 25.79 10.70
N THR A 215 -6.89 25.08 9.58
CA THR A 215 -5.95 25.21 8.48
C THR A 215 -6.09 26.58 7.84
N ILE A 216 -4.95 27.24 7.65
CA ILE A 216 -4.83 28.53 6.98
C ILE A 216 -4.11 28.25 5.66
N PHE A 217 -4.66 28.78 4.57
CA PHE A 217 -4.01 28.77 3.27
C PHE A 217 -3.71 30.22 2.87
N ASP A 218 -2.52 30.44 2.35
CA ASP A 218 -2.06 31.75 1.88
C ASP A 218 -1.05 31.56 0.74
N ASN A 219 -0.61 32.65 0.11
CA ASN A 219 0.47 32.68 -0.88
C ASN A 219 0.22 31.81 -2.12
N PHE A 220 -1.01 31.83 -2.65
CA PHE A 220 -1.31 31.16 -3.91
C PHE A 220 -0.62 31.87 -5.08
N ILE A 221 0.23 31.12 -5.79
CA ILE A 221 0.84 31.55 -7.04
C ILE A 221 0.75 30.43 -8.08
N VAL A 222 0.46 30.83 -9.32
CA VAL A 222 0.52 29.96 -10.51
C VAL A 222 1.22 30.78 -11.59
N SER A 223 2.34 30.28 -12.10
CA SER A 223 3.13 30.91 -13.16
C SER A 223 3.74 29.83 -14.04
N ASP A 224 4.12 30.20 -15.27
CA ASP A 224 4.91 29.40 -16.20
C ASP A 224 6.42 29.62 -16.01
N ASP A 225 6.84 30.56 -15.15
CA ASP A 225 8.24 30.78 -14.76
C ASP A 225 8.51 30.24 -13.34
N VAL A 226 9.37 29.22 -13.27
CA VAL A 226 9.81 28.63 -12.01
C VAL A 226 10.55 29.66 -11.13
N SER A 227 11.30 30.58 -11.74
CA SER A 227 12.05 31.60 -11.02
C SER A 227 11.12 32.60 -10.32
N GLU A 228 9.98 32.93 -10.94
CA GLU A 228 8.98 33.82 -10.35
C GLU A 228 8.33 33.17 -9.12
N CYS A 229 7.95 31.88 -9.24
CA CYS A 229 7.43 31.10 -8.12
C CYS A 229 8.45 30.97 -6.97
N GLN A 230 9.74 30.74 -7.30
CA GLN A 230 10.80 30.67 -6.30
C GLN A 230 11.02 32.00 -5.59
N ALA A 231 11.05 33.11 -6.33
CA ALA A 231 11.18 34.44 -5.73
C ALA A 231 9.98 34.79 -4.84
N HIS A 232 8.75 34.40 -5.23
CA HIS A 232 7.56 34.58 -4.40
C HIS A 232 7.62 33.78 -3.10
N ALA A 233 8.23 32.59 -3.14
CA ALA A 233 8.38 31.72 -1.97
C ALA A 233 9.41 32.22 -0.94
N GLU A 234 10.28 33.18 -1.29
CA GLU A 234 11.29 33.75 -0.39
C GLU A 234 10.78 34.95 0.42
N TYR A 235 9.62 35.51 0.04
CA TYR A 235 9.00 36.68 0.68
C TYR A 235 8.15 36.31 1.90
#